data_AF-A0A7Z8E1P9-F1
#
_entry.id   AF-A0A7Z8E1P9-F1
#
_cell.length_a   1.000
_cell.length_b   1.000
_cell.length_c   1.000
_cell.angle_alpha   90.00
_cell.angle_beta   90.00
_cell.angle_gamma   90.00
#
_symmetry.space_group_name_H-M   'P 1'
#
loop_
_entity.id
_entity.type
_entity.pdbx_description
1 polymer ?
#
loop_
_entity_poly.entity_id
_entity_poly.type
_entity_poly.pdbx_seq_one_letter_code
_entity_poly.pdbx_strand_id
1 'polypeptide(L)'
;NAIKEAEDLIHNHPDTLDHKALQDLLNKIDQAHNELNGESRFKQALDNALNDIDSLNSLNVPQRQTVKDNINHVTTLESLAQELQKAKELNDAMKAMRDSIMNQEQIRKNSNYTNEDLAQQNAYNHAVDKINNIIGEDNATMDPQIIKQATQDINTAINGLNGDQKLQD
;
A
#
# COMPACT_ATOMS: atom_id res chain seq x y z
N ASN A 1 -4.05 36.27 -11.48
CA ASN A 1 -3.90 35.05 -12.30
C ASN A 1 -3.94 35.48 -13.77
N ALA A 2 -3.54 34.63 -14.71
CA ALA A 2 -3.42 35.00 -16.13
C ALA A 2 -4.71 35.61 -16.72
N ILE A 3 -5.89 35.22 -16.23
CA ILE A 3 -7.20 35.80 -16.61
C ILE A 3 -7.34 37.24 -16.12
N LYS A 4 -7.02 37.53 -14.85
CA LYS A 4 -7.06 38.90 -14.32
C LYS A 4 -6.05 39.82 -15.02
N GLU A 5 -4.86 39.31 -15.34
CA GLU A 5 -3.88 40.05 -16.14
C GLU A 5 -4.41 40.32 -17.56
N ALA A 6 -5.15 39.38 -18.16
CA ALA A 6 -5.82 39.58 -19.44
C ALA A 6 -6.88 40.69 -19.36
N GLU A 7 -7.73 40.63 -18.34
CA GLU A 7 -8.80 41.60 -18.08
C GLU A 7 -8.23 43.02 -17.87
N ASP A 8 -7.19 43.15 -17.05
CA ASP A 8 -6.54 44.44 -16.76
C ASP A 8 -5.87 45.03 -18.01
N LEU A 9 -5.28 44.20 -18.88
CA LEU A 9 -4.58 44.65 -20.09
C LEU A 9 -5.58 45.15 -21.15
N ILE A 10 -6.69 44.41 -21.33
CA ILE A 10 -7.78 44.80 -22.24
C ILE A 10 -8.49 46.06 -21.73
N HIS A 11 -8.66 46.21 -20.41
CA HIS A 11 -9.35 47.35 -19.82
C HIS A 11 -8.53 48.64 -19.85
N ASN A 12 -7.21 48.57 -19.60
CA ASN A 12 -6.36 49.74 -19.45
C ASN A 12 -5.70 50.23 -20.76
N HIS A 13 -5.64 49.38 -21.79
CA HIS A 13 -4.97 49.69 -23.07
C HIS A 13 -5.79 49.27 -24.31
N PRO A 14 -7.03 49.78 -24.48
CA PRO A 14 -7.90 49.35 -25.58
C PRO A 14 -7.35 49.68 -26.98
N ASP A 15 -6.56 50.75 -27.12
CA ASP A 15 -6.11 51.28 -28.42
C ASP A 15 -4.62 51.02 -28.73
N THR A 16 -3.87 50.35 -27.83
CA THR A 16 -2.41 50.17 -27.95
C THR A 16 -1.94 48.72 -27.72
N LEU A 17 -2.81 47.74 -27.93
CA LEU A 17 -2.47 46.33 -27.80
C LEU A 17 -1.44 45.93 -28.88
N ASP A 18 -0.17 45.92 -28.50
CA ASP A 18 0.94 45.34 -29.26
C ASP A 18 0.74 43.82 -29.43
N HIS A 19 0.96 43.32 -30.64
CA HIS A 19 0.93 41.90 -30.99
C HIS A 19 1.76 41.02 -30.03
N LYS A 20 2.90 41.53 -29.55
CA LYS A 20 3.77 40.82 -28.60
C LYS A 20 3.12 40.66 -27.22
N ALA A 21 2.44 41.69 -26.72
CA ALA A 21 1.75 41.64 -25.44
C ALA A 21 0.58 40.63 -25.45
N LEU A 22 -0.13 40.53 -26.59
CA LEU A 22 -1.17 39.53 -26.79
C LEU A 22 -0.63 38.10 -26.83
N GLN A 23 0.50 37.88 -27.52
CA GLN A 23 1.13 36.56 -27.58
C GLN A 23 1.64 36.10 -26.21
N ASP A 24 2.26 37.00 -25.44
CA ASP A 24 2.73 36.71 -24.08
C ASP A 24 1.54 36.33 -23.15
N LEU A 25 0.38 36.97 -23.34
CA LEU A 25 -0.84 36.67 -22.59
C LEU A 25 -1.45 35.31 -22.95
N LEU A 26 -1.54 34.98 -24.25
CA LEU A 26 -2.02 33.68 -24.71
C LEU A 26 -1.16 32.55 -24.14
N ASN A 27 0.16 32.70 -24.19
CA ASN A 27 1.09 31.73 -23.63
C ASN A 27 0.87 31.51 -22.12
N LYS A 28 0.62 32.58 -21.35
CA LYS A 28 0.32 32.50 -19.92
C LYS A 28 -1.01 31.81 -19.62
N ILE A 29 -2.04 32.10 -20.42
CA ILE A 29 -3.36 31.46 -20.29
C ILE A 29 -3.23 29.96 -20.60
N ASP A 30 -2.53 29.59 -21.67
CA ASP A 30 -2.29 28.20 -22.04
C ASP A 30 -1.52 27.44 -20.95
N GLN A 31 -0.49 28.06 -20.37
CA GLN A 31 0.24 27.52 -19.23
C GLN A 31 -0.68 27.29 -18.02
N ALA A 32 -1.43 28.31 -17.60
CA ALA A 32 -2.34 28.21 -16.47
C ALA A 32 -3.44 27.16 -16.70
N HIS A 33 -3.96 27.04 -17.92
CA HIS A 33 -4.94 26.02 -18.29
C HIS A 33 -4.33 24.61 -18.23
N ASN A 34 -3.11 24.43 -18.73
CA ASN A 34 -2.41 23.15 -18.66
C ASN A 34 -2.07 22.76 -17.21
N GLU A 35 -1.66 23.72 -16.38
CA GLU A 35 -1.42 23.53 -14.94
C GLU A 35 -2.70 23.12 -14.21
N LEU A 36 -3.81 23.83 -14.41
CA LEU A 36 -5.11 23.49 -13.82
C LEU A 36 -5.59 22.10 -14.23
N ASN A 37 -5.43 21.75 -15.51
CA ASN A 37 -5.75 20.41 -15.99
C ASN A 37 -4.84 19.34 -15.38
N GLY A 38 -3.55 19.65 -15.19
CA GLY A 38 -2.60 18.79 -14.48
C GLY A 38 -3.04 18.53 -13.04
N GLU A 39 -3.38 19.59 -12.31
CA GLU A 39 -3.85 19.53 -10.92
C GLU A 39 -5.16 18.73 -10.80
N SER A 40 -6.13 18.99 -11.67
CA SER A 40 -7.39 18.25 -11.69
C SER A 40 -7.20 16.76 -11.97
N ARG A 41 -6.29 16.42 -12.91
CA ARG A 41 -5.97 15.03 -13.23
C ARG A 41 -5.25 14.34 -12.07
N PHE A 42 -4.34 15.04 -11.40
CA PHE A 42 -3.64 14.51 -10.24
C PHE A 42 -4.62 14.23 -9.10
N LYS A 43 -5.50 15.18 -8.77
CA LYS A 43 -6.54 14.98 -7.74
C LYS A 43 -7.45 13.80 -8.04
N GLN A 44 -7.91 13.64 -9.29
CA GLN A 44 -8.72 12.49 -9.67
C GLN A 44 -7.96 11.17 -9.51
N ALA A 45 -6.67 11.13 -9.87
CA ALA A 45 -5.84 9.95 -9.67
C ALA A 45 -5.65 9.63 -8.18
N LEU A 46 -5.48 10.66 -7.35
CA LEU A 46 -5.38 10.53 -5.89
C LEU A 46 -6.65 9.93 -5.28
N ASP A 47 -7.82 10.46 -5.64
CA ASP A 47 -9.12 9.96 -5.16
C ASP A 47 -9.34 8.49 -5.57
N ASN A 48 -9.01 8.14 -6.82
CA ASN A 48 -9.07 6.75 -7.29
C ASN A 48 -8.10 5.84 -6.53
N ALA A 49 -6.88 6.31 -6.27
CA ALA A 49 -5.89 5.55 -5.53
C ALA A 49 -6.36 5.26 -4.10
N LEU A 50 -6.95 6.23 -3.41
CA LEU A 50 -7.50 6.03 -2.07
C LEU A 50 -8.63 5.00 -2.06
N ASN A 51 -9.50 5.00 -3.08
CA ASN A 51 -10.55 3.98 -3.24
C ASN A 51 -9.95 2.58 -3.53
N ASP A 52 -8.91 2.51 -4.37
CA ASP A 52 -8.21 1.25 -4.66
C ASP A 52 -7.61 0.66 -3.37
N ILE A 53 -7.04 1.50 -2.49
CA ILE A 53 -6.53 1.06 -1.19
C ILE A 53 -7.63 0.45 -0.31
N ASP A 54 -8.85 0.97 -0.36
CA ASP A 54 -9.97 0.38 0.39
C ASP A 54 -10.34 -1.03 -0.08
N SER A 55 -10.06 -1.37 -1.34
CA SER A 55 -10.29 -2.72 -1.88
C SER A 55 -9.21 -3.75 -1.46
N LEU A 56 -8.08 -3.30 -0.91
CA LEU A 56 -6.97 -4.16 -0.47
C LEU A 56 -7.31 -4.84 0.87
N ASN A 57 -8.17 -5.86 0.83
CA ASN A 57 -8.76 -6.47 2.02
C ASN A 57 -7.77 -7.25 2.91
N SER A 58 -6.55 -7.48 2.46
CA SER A 58 -5.51 -8.14 3.26
C SER A 58 -4.67 -7.13 4.08
N LEU A 59 -4.79 -5.82 3.90
CA LEU A 59 -4.10 -4.91 4.83
C LEU A 59 -4.78 -4.93 6.20
N ASN A 60 -4.01 -4.98 7.28
CA ASN A 60 -4.55 -4.69 8.62
C ASN A 60 -4.91 -3.19 8.71
N VAL A 61 -5.59 -2.80 9.80
CA VAL A 61 -6.08 -1.42 9.94
C VAL A 61 -4.94 -0.40 9.95
N PRO A 62 -3.87 -0.56 10.76
CA PRO A 62 -2.76 0.38 10.75
C PRO A 62 -2.04 0.48 9.40
N GLN A 63 -1.76 -0.65 8.74
CA GLN A 63 -1.14 -0.66 7.41
C GLN A 63 -1.96 0.12 6.39
N ARG A 64 -3.29 -0.12 6.33
CA ARG A 64 -4.18 0.60 5.42
C ARG A 64 -4.14 2.09 5.69
N GLN A 65 -4.17 2.49 6.96
CA GLN A 65 -4.10 3.90 7.35
C GLN A 65 -2.77 4.52 6.92
N THR A 66 -1.63 3.87 7.21
CA THR A 66 -0.31 4.36 6.80
C THR A 66 -0.18 4.49 5.28
N VAL A 67 -0.71 3.55 4.51
CA VAL A 67 -0.73 3.66 3.04
C VAL A 67 -1.56 4.86 2.58
N LYS A 68 -2.76 5.06 3.14
CA LYS A 68 -3.59 6.22 2.80
C LYS A 68 -2.90 7.53 3.15
N ASP A 69 -2.22 7.59 4.29
CA ASP A 69 -1.45 8.76 4.70
C ASP A 69 -0.31 9.03 3.71
N ASN A 70 0.47 8.01 3.33
CA ASN A 70 1.52 8.15 2.32
C ASN A 70 0.98 8.67 0.98
N ILE A 71 -0.12 8.08 0.50
CA ILE A 71 -0.77 8.50 -0.76
C ILE A 71 -1.19 9.97 -0.68
N ASN A 72 -1.77 10.43 0.42
CA ASN A 72 -2.18 11.82 0.60
C ASN A 72 -1.00 12.83 0.59
N HIS A 73 0.23 12.38 0.82
CA HIS A 73 1.43 13.25 0.84
C HIS A 73 2.19 13.29 -0.49
N VAL A 74 1.82 12.47 -1.49
CA VAL A 74 2.47 12.53 -2.80
C VAL A 74 1.99 13.75 -3.61
N THR A 75 2.84 14.25 -4.50
CA THR A 75 2.51 15.44 -5.33
C THR A 75 2.68 15.18 -6.83
N THR A 76 3.00 13.95 -7.23
CA THR A 76 3.20 13.57 -8.62
C THR A 76 2.53 12.23 -8.92
N LEU A 77 2.10 12.04 -10.18
CA LEU A 77 1.52 10.78 -10.64
C LEU A 77 2.51 9.60 -10.53
N GLU A 78 3.81 9.86 -10.68
CA GLU A 78 4.85 8.84 -10.54
C GLU A 78 4.96 8.37 -9.08
N SER A 79 5.07 9.29 -8.13
CA SER A 79 5.12 8.95 -6.71
C SER A 79 3.83 8.25 -6.25
N LEU A 80 2.67 8.68 -6.77
CA LEU A 80 1.39 8.02 -6.52
C LEU A 80 1.39 6.56 -7.01
N ALA A 81 1.89 6.32 -8.23
CA ALA A 81 2.00 4.97 -8.79
C ALA A 81 2.96 4.08 -7.99
N GLN A 82 4.07 4.63 -7.48
CA GLN A 82 5.01 3.92 -6.63
C GLN A 82 4.38 3.52 -5.29
N GLU A 83 3.65 4.42 -4.61
CA GLU A 83 2.96 4.08 -3.36
C GLU A 83 1.85 3.04 -3.56
N LEU A 84 1.09 3.11 -4.67
CA LEU A 84 0.12 2.07 -5.04
C LEU A 84 0.77 0.72 -5.26
N GLN A 85 1.94 0.67 -5.90
CA GLN A 85 2.67 -0.58 -6.13
C GLN A 85 3.14 -1.18 -4.80
N LYS A 86 3.71 -0.38 -3.90
CA LYS A 86 4.09 -0.82 -2.54
C LYS A 86 2.90 -1.36 -1.77
N ALA A 87 1.74 -0.69 -1.86
CA ALA A 87 0.52 -1.12 -1.18
C ALA A 87 0.02 -2.48 -1.68
N LYS A 88 0.07 -2.73 -3.00
CA LYS A 88 -0.28 -4.02 -3.60
C LYS A 88 0.67 -5.13 -3.14
N GLU A 89 1.98 -4.88 -3.15
CA GLU A 89 2.97 -5.84 -2.66
C GLU A 89 2.80 -6.17 -1.19
N LEU A 90 2.50 -5.17 -0.35
CA LEU A 90 2.19 -5.36 1.06
C LEU A 90 0.91 -6.18 1.24
N ASN A 91 -0.14 -5.87 0.49
CA ASN A 91 -1.40 -6.62 0.52
C ASN A 91 -1.21 -8.08 0.13
N ASP A 92 -0.41 -8.35 -0.91
CA ASP A 92 -0.14 -9.72 -1.37
C ASP A 92 0.66 -10.51 -0.34
N ALA A 93 1.67 -9.90 0.29
CA ALA A 93 2.42 -10.50 1.38
C ALA A 93 1.50 -10.82 2.57
N MET A 94 0.64 -9.87 2.96
CA MET A 94 -0.33 -10.07 4.04
C MET A 94 -1.37 -11.14 3.72
N LYS A 95 -1.77 -11.27 2.44
CA LYS A 95 -2.65 -12.33 2.00
C LYS A 95 -1.99 -13.69 2.19
N ALA A 96 -0.78 -13.86 1.66
CA ALA A 96 -0.02 -15.10 1.80
C ALA A 96 0.21 -15.48 3.28
N MET A 97 0.53 -14.50 4.12
CA MET A 97 0.70 -14.71 5.55
C MET A 97 -0.60 -15.18 6.23
N ARG A 98 -1.75 -14.54 5.98
CA ARG A 98 -3.04 -15.00 6.53
C ARG A 98 -3.42 -16.39 6.05
N ASP A 99 -3.23 -16.67 4.76
CA ASP A 99 -3.53 -17.98 4.18
C ASP A 99 -2.70 -19.08 4.87
N SER A 100 -1.43 -18.82 5.20
CA SER A 100 -0.53 -19.79 5.85
C SER A 100 -0.96 -20.24 7.26
N ILE A 101 -1.75 -19.43 7.98
CA ILE A 101 -2.19 -19.74 9.35
C ILE A 101 -3.67 -20.13 9.44
N MET A 102 -4.38 -20.19 8.32
CA MET A 102 -5.82 -20.46 8.29
C MET A 102 -6.19 -21.81 8.93
N ASN A 103 -5.34 -22.82 8.79
CA ASN A 103 -5.58 -24.18 9.30
C ASN A 103 -4.93 -24.45 10.67
N GLN A 104 -4.56 -23.41 11.43
CA GLN A 104 -3.77 -23.57 12.65
C GLN A 104 -4.38 -24.51 13.69
N GLU A 105 -5.71 -24.45 13.88
CA GLU A 105 -6.39 -25.30 14.85
C GLU A 105 -6.40 -26.78 14.44
N GLN A 106 -6.47 -27.05 13.13
CA GLN A 106 -6.42 -28.41 12.60
C GLN A 106 -5.02 -28.99 12.74
N ILE A 107 -3.99 -28.18 12.48
CA ILE A 107 -2.59 -28.58 12.68
C ILE A 107 -2.34 -28.94 14.14
N ARG A 108 -2.78 -28.12 15.10
CA ARG A 108 -2.59 -28.41 16.54
C ARG A 108 -3.29 -29.68 17.03
N LYS A 109 -4.33 -30.14 16.33
CA LYS A 109 -5.08 -31.36 16.67
C LYS A 109 -4.55 -32.60 15.95
N ASN A 110 -3.70 -32.44 14.94
CA ASN A 110 -3.20 -33.56 14.17
C ASN A 110 -2.09 -34.31 14.93
N SER A 111 -1.92 -35.58 14.60
CA SER A 111 -0.96 -36.45 15.26
C SER A 111 0.50 -36.02 15.00
N ASN A 112 0.78 -35.46 13.80
CA ASN A 112 2.06 -34.85 13.47
C ASN A 112 2.50 -33.73 14.41
N TYR A 113 1.58 -32.97 14.99
CA TYR A 113 1.88 -31.96 15.99
C TYR A 113 1.90 -32.55 17.40
N THR A 114 0.87 -33.32 17.78
CA THR A 114 0.72 -33.79 19.16
C THR A 114 1.83 -34.76 19.58
N ASN A 115 2.39 -35.52 18.64
CA ASN A 115 3.45 -36.50 18.89
C ASN A 115 4.85 -35.95 18.59
N GLU A 116 4.96 -34.67 18.24
CA GLU A 116 6.22 -34.02 17.93
C GLU A 116 7.00 -33.62 19.19
N ASP A 117 8.31 -33.41 19.04
CA ASP A 117 9.15 -32.89 20.11
C ASP A 117 8.69 -31.48 20.53
N LEU A 118 8.84 -31.20 21.83
CA LEU A 118 8.48 -29.91 22.41
C LEU A 118 9.14 -28.72 21.71
N ALA A 119 10.37 -28.88 21.21
CA ALA A 119 11.08 -27.81 20.50
C ALA A 119 10.39 -27.41 19.19
N GLN A 120 9.95 -28.38 18.39
CA GLN A 120 9.26 -28.16 17.12
C GLN A 120 7.82 -27.68 17.34
N GLN A 121 7.12 -28.19 18.35
CA GLN A 121 5.82 -27.65 18.77
C GLN A 121 5.92 -26.16 19.17
N ASN A 122 6.97 -25.81 19.93
CA ASN A 122 7.23 -24.43 20.33
C ASN A 122 7.60 -23.55 19.15
N ALA A 123 8.40 -24.05 18.19
CA ALA A 123 8.73 -23.31 16.97
C ALA A 123 7.47 -22.97 16.15
N TYR A 124 6.57 -23.94 15.99
CA TYR A 124 5.28 -23.73 15.34
C TYR A 124 4.42 -22.69 16.09
N ASN A 125 4.27 -22.83 17.41
CA ASN A 125 3.47 -21.89 18.20
C ASN A 125 4.05 -20.47 18.15
N HIS A 126 5.37 -20.32 18.23
CA HIS A 126 6.02 -19.02 18.15
C HIS A 126 5.80 -18.36 16.78
N ALA A 127 5.85 -19.13 15.69
CA ALA A 127 5.56 -18.62 14.35
C ALA A 127 4.09 -18.17 14.21
N VAL A 128 3.15 -18.94 14.77
CA VAL A 128 1.72 -18.55 14.84
C VAL A 128 1.54 -17.24 15.62
N ASP A 129 2.17 -17.13 16.80
CA ASP A 129 2.07 -15.94 17.64
C ASP A 129 2.66 -14.71 16.94
N LYS A 130 3.80 -14.86 16.26
CA LYS A 130 4.40 -13.78 15.45
C LYS A 130 3.45 -13.28 14.36
N ILE A 131 2.76 -14.18 13.65
CA ILE A 131 1.80 -13.81 12.62
C ILE A 131 0.57 -13.12 13.24
N ASN A 132 0.03 -13.67 14.33
CA ASN A 132 -1.10 -13.06 15.04
C ASN A 132 -0.77 -11.65 15.54
N ASN A 133 0.46 -11.44 16.02
CA ASN A 133 0.94 -10.12 16.43
C ASN A 133 0.96 -9.14 15.25
N ILE A 134 1.43 -9.53 14.07
CA ILE A 134 1.41 -8.65 12.87
C ILE A 134 -0.04 -8.39 12.42
N ILE A 135 -0.93 -9.39 12.49
CA ILE A 135 -2.33 -9.22 12.10
C ILE A 135 -3.06 -8.21 13.00
N GLY A 136 -2.78 -8.26 14.31
CA GLY A 136 -3.43 -7.44 15.33
C GLY A 136 -2.57 -6.31 15.89
N GLU A 137 -1.49 -5.93 15.20
CA GLU A 137 -0.58 -4.87 15.66
C GLU A 137 -1.29 -3.51 15.70
N ASP A 138 -0.88 -2.64 16.64
CA ASP A 138 -1.29 -1.24 16.66
C ASP A 138 -0.34 -0.35 15.83
N ASN A 139 0.93 -0.75 15.73
CA ASN A 139 1.95 -0.05 14.94
C ASN A 139 2.21 -0.84 13.66
N ALA A 140 1.98 -0.21 12.50
CA ALA A 140 2.03 -0.88 11.21
C ALA A 140 3.43 -1.41 10.86
N THR A 141 3.52 -2.71 10.59
CA THR A 141 4.64 -3.33 9.89
C THR A 141 4.45 -3.10 8.38
N MET A 142 5.20 -2.16 7.82
CA MET A 142 5.08 -1.75 6.42
C MET A 142 6.06 -2.45 5.46
N ASP A 143 7.06 -3.17 5.98
CA ASP A 143 8.04 -3.89 5.17
C ASP A 143 7.50 -5.27 4.75
N PRO A 144 7.24 -5.50 3.44
CA PRO A 144 6.75 -6.79 2.97
C PRO A 144 7.72 -7.94 3.26
N GLN A 145 9.02 -7.69 3.44
CA GLN A 145 9.99 -8.74 3.76
C GLN A 145 9.81 -9.29 5.17
N ILE A 146 9.42 -8.46 6.14
CA ILE A 146 9.12 -8.92 7.50
C ILE A 146 7.92 -9.89 7.48
N ILE A 147 6.89 -9.56 6.70
CA ILE A 147 5.68 -10.36 6.52
C ILE A 147 5.98 -11.67 5.76
N LYS A 148 6.79 -11.59 4.69
CA LYS A 148 7.26 -12.77 3.95
C LYS A 148 8.09 -13.69 4.84
N GLN A 149 8.96 -13.14 5.70
CA GLN A 149 9.74 -13.93 6.63
C GLN A 149 8.84 -14.65 7.64
N ALA A 150 7.83 -13.98 8.21
CA ALA A 150 6.87 -14.64 9.11
C ALA A 150 6.14 -15.80 8.41
N THR A 151 5.77 -15.62 7.14
CA THR A 151 5.17 -16.67 6.29
C THR A 151 6.13 -17.84 6.05
N GLN A 152 7.42 -17.57 5.82
CA GLN A 152 8.43 -18.61 5.65
C GLN A 152 8.70 -19.37 6.95
N ASP A 153 8.73 -18.66 8.08
CA ASP A 153 8.95 -19.23 9.42
C ASP A 153 7.84 -20.25 9.74
N ILE A 154 6.56 -19.89 9.54
CA ILE A 154 5.46 -20.81 9.80
C ILE A 154 5.46 -22.01 8.84
N ASN A 155 5.74 -21.80 7.55
CA ASN A 155 5.81 -22.90 6.58
C ASN A 155 6.93 -23.89 6.93
N THR A 156 8.08 -23.36 7.37
CA THR A 156 9.20 -24.18 7.83
C THR A 156 8.83 -24.95 9.08
N ALA A 157 8.18 -24.30 10.05
CA ALA A 157 7.73 -24.96 11.27
C ALA A 157 6.69 -26.06 10.98
N ILE A 158 5.73 -25.82 10.08
CA ILE A 158 4.73 -26.81 9.63
C ILE A 158 5.41 -28.03 9.02
N ASN A 159 6.37 -27.83 8.11
CA ASN A 159 7.11 -28.93 7.48
C ASN A 159 7.99 -29.70 8.48
N GLY A 160 8.34 -29.07 9.61
CA GLY A 160 9.07 -29.69 10.71
C GLY A 160 8.22 -30.61 11.59
N LEU A 161 6.88 -30.56 11.49
CA LEU A 161 5.97 -31.40 12.27
C LEU A 161 5.83 -32.79 11.64
N ASN A 162 6.63 -33.74 12.12
CA ASN A 162 6.74 -35.13 11.69
C ASN A 162 6.49 -36.11 12.86
N GLY A 163 5.61 -35.74 13.80
CA GLY A 163 5.31 -36.54 14.98
C GLY A 163 4.83 -37.97 14.66
N ASP A 164 4.14 -38.20 13.54
CA ASP A 164 3.68 -39.55 13.18
C ASP A 164 4.81 -40.47 12.74
N GLN A 165 5.82 -39.93 12.06
CA GLN A 165 7.02 -40.70 11.69
C GLN A 165 7.78 -41.13 12.94
N LYS A 166 7.88 -40.24 13.94
CA LYS A 166 8.58 -40.52 15.20
C LYS A 166 7.94 -41.63 16.04
N LEU A 167 6.65 -41.90 15.87
CA LEU A 167 5.99 -43.02 16.53
C LEU A 167 6.30 -44.38 15.88
N GLN A 168 6.92 -44.39 14.70
CA GLN A 168 7.24 -45.59 13.93
C GLN A 168 8.72 -46.02 14.08
N ASP A 169 9.55 -45.15 14.67
CA ASP A 169 10.99 -45.36 14.92
C ASP A 169 11.26 -45.90 16.34
#